data_AF-A0A4Q1A0I5-F1
#
_entry.id   AF-A0A4Q1A0I5-F1
#
_cell.length_a   1.000
_cell.length_b   1.000
_cell.length_c   1.000
_cell.angle_alpha   90.00
_cell.angle_beta   90.00
_cell.angle_gamma   90.00
#
_symmetry.space_group_name_H-M   'P 1'
#
loop_
_entity.id
_entity.type
_entity.pdbx_description
1 polymer ?
#
loop_
_entity_poly.entity_id
_entity_poly.type
_entity_poly.pdbx_seq_one_letter_code
_entity_poly.pdbx_strand_id
1 'polypeptide(L)'
;LIKVQSSFEMYESLVSSLEIAKKESKKQSFLFMVAAISDYLPSYPQEGKLKKDLIGIQWNLALKQNSDIVNYLDKSEIISIGFKEEMDELSAVENATKMLEKKNLDAVCLNIVSEENSFGSENNSIE
;
A
#
# COMPACT_ATOMS: atom_id res chain seq x y z
N LEU A 1 13.78 0.66 -13.39
CA LEU A 1 13.26 0.76 -12.01
C LEU A 1 12.67 2.15 -11.83
N ILE A 2 11.39 2.26 -11.49
CA ILE A 2 10.73 3.54 -11.20
C ILE A 2 10.82 3.76 -9.69
N LYS A 3 11.45 4.86 -9.26
CA LYS A 3 11.58 5.21 -7.84
C LYS A 3 10.52 6.23 -7.47
N VAL A 4 9.87 6.01 -6.33
CA VAL A 4 8.84 6.90 -5.78
C VAL A 4 9.08 7.08 -4.29
N GLN A 5 8.72 8.24 -3.74
CA GLN A 5 8.93 8.58 -2.33
C GLN A 5 7.64 8.90 -1.57
N SER A 6 6.50 8.98 -2.27
CA SER A 6 5.20 9.28 -1.68
C SER A 6 4.09 8.41 -2.29
N SER A 7 2.97 8.28 -1.59
CA SER A 7 1.77 7.60 -2.13
C SER A 7 1.25 8.29 -3.40
N PHE A 8 1.42 9.62 -3.51
CA PHE A 8 1.03 10.38 -4.68
C PHE A 8 1.92 10.08 -5.89
N GLU A 9 3.24 10.13 -5.74
CA GLU A 9 4.17 9.73 -6.82
C GLU A 9 3.98 8.28 -7.25
N MET A 10 3.70 7.40 -6.28
CA MET A 10 3.36 6.00 -6.54
C MET A 10 2.10 5.90 -7.40
N TYR A 11 1.04 6.65 -7.07
CA TYR A 11 -0.19 6.67 -7.84
C TYR A 11 0.06 7.13 -9.28
N GLU A 12 0.74 8.26 -9.50
CA GLU A 12 1.04 8.77 -10.84
C GLU A 12 1.86 7.77 -11.67
N SER A 13 2.87 7.17 -11.04
CA SER A 13 3.71 6.15 -11.68
C SER A 13 2.92 4.90 -12.05
N LEU A 14 2.00 4.46 -11.18
CA LEU A 14 1.14 3.29 -11.43
C LEU A 14 0.16 3.56 -12.56
N VAL A 15 -0.49 4.73 -12.60
CA VAL A 15 -1.40 5.10 -13.69
C VAL A 15 -0.68 5.01 -15.04
N SER A 16 0.47 5.67 -15.17
CA SER A 16 1.26 5.63 -16.41
C SER A 16 1.71 4.22 -16.77
N SER A 17 2.15 3.42 -15.79
CA SER A 17 2.61 2.05 -16.02
C SER A 17 1.48 1.12 -16.46
N LEU A 18 0.28 1.29 -15.90
CA LEU A 18 -0.90 0.50 -16.26
C LEU A 18 -1.38 0.82 -17.68
N GLU A 19 -1.40 2.09 -18.08
CA GLU A 19 -1.75 2.48 -19.45
C GLU A 19 -0.83 1.82 -20.48
N ILE A 20 0.49 1.84 -20.22
CA ILE A 20 1.49 1.18 -21.08
C ILE A 20 1.24 -0.34 -21.10
N ALA A 21 1.03 -0.95 -19.93
CA ALA A 21 0.81 -2.39 -19.82
C ALA A 21 -0.44 -2.86 -20.57
N LYS A 22 -1.52 -2.09 -20.56
CA LYS A 22 -2.75 -2.40 -21.30
C LYS A 22 -2.56 -2.26 -22.81
N LYS A 23 -1.85 -1.22 -23.25
CA LYS A 23 -1.70 -0.90 -24.68
C LYS A 23 -0.69 -1.80 -25.39
N GLU A 24 0.42 -2.13 -24.73
CA GLU A 24 1.57 -2.76 -25.38
C GLU A 24 1.66 -4.27 -25.13
N SER A 25 1.04 -4.77 -24.06
CA SER A 25 1.13 -6.20 -23.74
C SER A 25 0.21 -7.04 -24.63
N LYS A 26 0.78 -8.05 -25.27
CA LYS A 26 0.02 -9.10 -25.98
C LYS A 26 -0.42 -10.25 -25.06
N LYS A 27 -0.04 -10.20 -23.79
CA LYS A 27 -0.34 -11.20 -22.76
C LYS A 27 -1.12 -10.55 -21.62
N GLN A 28 -1.77 -11.38 -20.81
CA GLN A 28 -2.39 -10.92 -19.57
C GLN A 28 -1.35 -10.25 -18.67
N SER A 29 -1.64 -9.01 -18.27
CA SER A 29 -0.81 -8.23 -17.36
C SER A 29 -1.28 -8.44 -15.92
N PHE A 30 -0.32 -8.40 -15.00
CA PHE A 30 -0.54 -8.60 -13.56
C PHE A 30 0.00 -7.40 -12.78
N LEU A 31 -0.75 -6.94 -11.79
CA LEU A 31 -0.35 -5.90 -10.84
C LEU A 31 -0.26 -6.50 -9.45
N PHE A 32 0.93 -6.48 -8.85
CA PHE A 32 1.16 -6.91 -7.47
C PHE A 32 1.37 -5.70 -6.57
N MET A 33 0.37 -5.37 -5.74
CA MET A 33 0.40 -4.23 -4.81
C MET A 33 1.02 -4.63 -3.46
N VAL A 34 2.33 -4.88 -3.48
CA VAL A 34 3.12 -5.34 -2.31
C VAL A 34 3.54 -4.20 -1.37
N ALA A 35 3.54 -2.95 -1.86
CA ALA A 35 4.03 -1.82 -1.08
C ALA A 35 3.15 -1.53 0.14
N ALA A 36 3.76 -1.37 1.31
CA ALA A 36 3.11 -0.89 2.52
C ALA A 36 2.84 0.62 2.42
N ILE A 37 1.73 0.99 1.78
CA ILE A 37 1.31 2.38 1.59
C ILE A 37 0.69 2.88 2.89
N SER A 38 1.18 4.00 3.42
CA SER A 38 0.69 4.56 4.68
C SER A 38 -0.77 5.02 4.58
N ASP A 39 -1.61 4.68 5.56
CA ASP A 39 -3.01 5.11 5.64
C ASP A 39 -3.17 6.59 6.02
N TYR A 40 -2.13 7.22 6.57
CA TYR A 40 -2.15 8.60 7.03
C TYR A 40 -0.90 9.35 6.57
N LEU A 41 -1.06 10.63 6.27
CA LEU A 41 0.03 11.53 5.90
C LEU A 41 0.09 12.71 6.87
N PRO A 42 1.27 13.34 7.05
CA PRO A 42 1.35 14.63 7.73
C PRO A 42 0.40 15.64 7.10
N SER A 43 -0.41 16.30 7.92
CA SER A 43 -1.29 17.38 7.46
C SER A 43 -0.49 18.58 6.96
N TYR A 44 0.67 18.81 7.58
CA TYR A 44 1.58 19.92 7.30
C TYR A 44 3.00 19.39 7.06
N PRO A 45 3.29 18.81 5.89
CA PRO A 45 4.63 18.33 5.57
C PRO A 45 5.63 19.50 5.58
N GLN A 46 6.86 19.22 6.03
CA GLN A 46 7.93 20.21 6.12
C GLN A 46 9.13 19.72 5.32
N GLU A 47 9.76 20.62 4.58
CA GLU A 47 11.02 20.32 3.92
C GLU A 47 12.19 20.44 4.90
N GLY A 48 12.93 19.36 5.04
CA GLY A 48 14.08 19.29 5.93
C GLY A 48 13.75 19.06 7.41
N LYS A 49 14.78 19.16 8.24
CA LYS A 49 14.70 18.82 9.66
C LYS A 49 14.00 19.92 10.45
N LEU A 50 12.90 19.55 11.14
CA LEU A 50 12.28 20.40 12.15
C LEU A 50 13.22 20.63 13.34
N LYS A 51 13.38 21.90 13.74
CA LYS A 51 14.22 22.29 14.88
C LYS A 51 13.42 22.19 16.18
N LYS A 52 14.09 21.74 17.25
CA LYS A 52 13.48 21.64 18.59
C LYS A 52 12.89 22.98 19.06
N ASP A 53 13.58 24.09 18.76
CA ASP A 53 13.12 25.44 19.13
C ASP A 53 11.81 25.86 18.43
N LEU A 54 11.51 25.27 17.26
CA LEU A 54 10.25 25.52 16.54
C LEU A 54 9.11 24.63 17.04
N ILE A 55 9.44 23.43 17.53
CA ILE A 55 8.46 22.47 18.06
C ILE A 55 8.03 22.87 19.48
N GLY A 56 9.00 23.32 20.30
CA GLY A 56 8.79 23.62 21.70
C GLY A 56 8.86 22.37 22.59
N ILE A 57 8.28 22.47 23.79
CA ILE A 57 8.37 21.43 24.84
C ILE A 57 7.49 20.20 24.51
N GLN A 58 6.42 20.39 23.75
CA GLN A 58 5.47 19.36 23.36
C GLN A 58 5.30 19.37 21.84
N TRP A 59 5.26 18.18 21.24
CA TRP A 59 5.04 18.04 19.81
C TRP A 59 3.71 17.35 19.53
N ASN A 60 2.87 18.00 18.73
CA ASN A 60 1.65 17.43 18.18
C ASN A 60 1.81 17.24 16.67
N LEU A 61 1.85 15.99 16.21
CA LEU A 61 1.91 15.66 14.78
C LEU A 61 0.49 15.47 14.23
N ALA A 62 -0.04 16.50 13.58
CA ALA A 62 -1.34 16.42 12.92
C ALA A 62 -1.25 15.56 11.66
N LEU A 63 -2.06 14.49 11.59
CA LEU A 63 -2.15 13.59 10.44
C LEU A 63 -3.52 13.73 9.77
N LYS A 64 -3.55 13.50 8.46
CA LYS A 64 -4.77 13.39 7.66
C LYS A 64 -4.81 12.03 6.99
N GLN A 65 -6.00 11.49 6.82
CA GLN A 65 -6.19 10.23 6.10
C GLN A 65 -5.65 10.37 4.67
N ASN A 66 -4.89 9.37 4.24
CA ASN A 66 -4.37 9.27 2.88
C ASN A 66 -5.46 8.79 1.92
N SER A 67 -5.31 9.10 0.64
CA SER A 67 -6.14 8.51 -0.40
C SER A 67 -5.80 7.03 -0.57
N ASP A 68 -6.81 6.16 -0.65
CA ASP A 68 -6.61 4.75 -1.00
C ASP A 68 -6.32 4.62 -2.50
N ILE A 69 -5.04 4.80 -2.86
CA ILE A 69 -4.62 4.87 -4.27
C ILE A 69 -5.02 3.61 -5.05
N VAL A 70 -5.00 2.44 -4.41
CA VAL A 70 -5.35 1.15 -5.03
C VAL A 70 -6.80 1.15 -5.50
N ASN A 71 -7.69 1.78 -4.74
CA ASN A 71 -9.10 1.86 -5.09
C ASN A 71 -9.36 2.75 -6.31
N TYR A 72 -8.50 3.75 -6.54
CA TYR A 72 -8.63 4.69 -7.66
C TYR A 72 -7.91 4.23 -8.95
N LEU A 73 -7.15 3.13 -8.90
CA LEU A 73 -6.50 2.59 -10.10
C LEU A 73 -7.53 1.94 -11.02
N ASP A 74 -7.45 2.27 -12.30
CA ASP A 74 -8.16 1.54 -13.33
C ASP A 74 -7.48 0.18 -13.56
N LYS A 75 -8.03 -0.85 -12.92
CA LYS A 75 -7.56 -2.25 -13.01
C LYS A 75 -8.24 -3.03 -14.13
N SER A 76 -9.05 -2.40 -14.98
CA SER A 76 -9.64 -3.11 -16.12
C SER A 76 -8.56 -3.78 -16.97
N GLU A 77 -8.82 -5.01 -17.43
CA GLU A 77 -7.90 -5.81 -18.25
C GLU A 77 -6.58 -6.20 -17.56
N ILE A 78 -6.44 -5.94 -16.25
CA ILE A 78 -5.28 -6.29 -15.43
C ILE A 78 -5.74 -7.23 -14.32
N ILE A 79 -5.00 -8.31 -14.08
CA ILE A 79 -5.22 -9.12 -12.88
C ILE A 79 -4.48 -8.43 -11.73
N SER A 80 -5.23 -7.98 -10.74
CA SER A 80 -4.78 -7.17 -9.62
C SER A 80 -4.74 -7.98 -8.32
N ILE A 81 -3.56 -8.02 -7.71
CA ILE A 81 -3.27 -8.78 -6.49
C ILE A 81 -2.88 -7.80 -5.39
N GLY A 82 -3.68 -7.77 -4.34
CA GLY A 82 -3.35 -7.05 -3.11
C GLY A 82 -2.56 -7.91 -2.12
N PHE A 83 -1.87 -7.25 -1.21
CA PHE A 83 -1.23 -7.89 -0.07
C PHE A 83 -1.85 -7.34 1.20
N LYS A 84 -2.14 -8.24 2.15
CA LYS A 84 -2.74 -7.89 3.42
C LYS A 84 -1.95 -8.57 4.53
N GLU A 85 -1.35 -7.76 5.39
CA GLU A 85 -0.68 -8.22 6.60
C GLU A 85 -1.63 -8.06 7.79
N GLU A 86 -1.76 -9.09 8.60
CA GLU A 86 -2.64 -9.13 9.79
C GLU A 86 -1.90 -9.79 10.96
N MET A 87 -2.14 -9.33 12.19
CA MET A 87 -1.57 -9.94 13.40
C MET A 87 -2.61 -10.78 14.17
N ASP A 88 -3.90 -10.51 13.95
CA ASP A 88 -4.99 -11.23 14.59
C ASP A 88 -5.58 -12.26 13.63
N GLU A 89 -5.27 -13.53 13.85
CA GLU A 89 -5.72 -14.65 13.02
C GLU A 89 -7.26 -14.72 12.92
N LEU A 90 -7.98 -14.33 13.97
CA LEU A 90 -9.44 -14.42 14.01
C LEU A 90 -10.13 -13.45 13.05
N SER A 91 -9.56 -12.24 12.87
CA SER A 91 -10.10 -11.22 11.96
C SER A 91 -9.39 -11.16 10.61
N ALA A 92 -8.29 -11.90 10.44
CA ALA A 92 -7.42 -11.83 9.27
C ALA A 92 -8.15 -12.11 7.94
N VAL A 93 -8.88 -13.22 7.87
CA VAL A 93 -9.62 -13.63 6.65
C VAL A 93 -10.75 -12.64 6.34
N GLU A 94 -11.46 -12.16 7.36
CA GLU A 94 -12.53 -11.17 7.18
C GLU A 94 -11.96 -9.85 6.64
N ASN A 95 -10.85 -9.38 7.19
CA ASN A 95 -10.20 -8.14 6.75
C ASN A 95 -9.63 -8.27 5.32
N ALA A 96 -9.04 -9.43 4.97
CA ALA A 96 -8.58 -9.73 3.62
C ALA A 96 -9.74 -9.76 2.61
N THR A 97 -10.85 -10.40 2.98
CA THR A 97 -12.07 -10.47 2.14
C THR A 97 -12.67 -9.08 1.93
N LYS A 98 -12.78 -8.27 3.00
CA LYS A 98 -13.21 -6.87 2.90
C LYS A 98 -12.30 -6.06 1.99
N MET A 99 -10.98 -6.28 2.04
CA MET A 99 -10.03 -5.62 1.14
C MET A 99 -10.24 -6.03 -0.31
N LEU A 100 -10.40 -7.33 -0.59
CA LEU A 100 -10.67 -7.87 -1.93
C LEU A 100 -11.89 -7.18 -2.56
N GLU A 101 -13.00 -7.15 -1.83
CA GLU A 101 -14.26 -6.56 -2.28
C GLU A 101 -14.18 -5.04 -2.40
N LYS A 102 -13.78 -4.35 -1.32
CA LYS A 102 -13.77 -2.88 -1.25
C LYS A 102 -12.85 -2.26 -2.30
N LYS A 103 -11.72 -2.91 -2.58
CA LYS A 103 -10.73 -2.43 -3.55
C LYS A 103 -10.90 -3.05 -4.92
N ASN A 104 -11.92 -3.89 -5.15
CA ASN A 104 -12.16 -4.58 -6.41
C ASN A 104 -10.88 -5.22 -6.98
N LEU A 105 -10.29 -6.12 -6.19
CA LEU A 105 -9.09 -6.88 -6.52
C LEU A 105 -9.47 -8.29 -6.99
N ASP A 106 -8.62 -8.91 -7.81
CA ASP A 106 -8.82 -10.28 -8.29
C ASP A 106 -8.32 -11.31 -7.27
N ALA A 107 -7.32 -10.94 -6.47
CA ALA A 107 -6.82 -11.75 -5.37
C ALA A 107 -6.23 -10.89 -4.25
N VAL A 108 -6.16 -11.46 -3.05
CA VAL A 108 -5.41 -10.92 -1.92
C VAL A 108 -4.53 -12.03 -1.37
N CYS A 109 -3.23 -11.75 -1.23
CA CYS A 109 -2.32 -12.60 -0.47
C CYS A 109 -2.39 -12.17 1.00
N LEU A 110 -2.86 -13.05 1.88
CA LEU A 110 -2.94 -12.80 3.31
C LEU A 110 -1.68 -13.31 4.00
N ASN A 111 -0.97 -12.44 4.73
CA ASN A 111 0.14 -12.81 5.59
C ASN A 111 -0.27 -12.60 7.05
N ILE A 112 -0.37 -13.68 7.82
CA ILE A 112 -0.63 -13.62 9.26
C ILE A 112 0.72 -13.62 9.98
N VAL A 113 1.04 -12.49 10.61
CA VAL A 113 2.33 -12.27 11.26
C VAL A 113 2.29 -12.73 12.71
N SER A 114 3.30 -13.50 13.09
CA SER A 114 3.57 -14.09 14.38
C SER A 114 5.03 -13.81 14.80
N GLU A 115 5.45 -14.34 15.95
CA GLU A 115 6.86 -14.22 16.38
C GLU A 115 7.84 -14.90 15.40
N GLU A 116 7.41 -15.96 14.71
CA GLU A 116 8.28 -16.79 13.87
C GLU A 116 8.52 -16.24 12.45
N ASN A 117 7.63 -15.37 11.97
CA ASN A 117 7.65 -14.72 10.65
C ASN A 117 7.49 -13.18 10.75
N SER A 118 8.00 -12.61 11.86
CA SER A 118 7.92 -11.18 12.14
C SER A 118 8.63 -10.30 11.09
N PHE A 119 8.34 -9.01 11.12
CA PHE A 119 8.90 -8.05 10.16
C PHE A 119 10.43 -8.05 10.18
N GLY A 120 11.05 -8.30 9.03
CA GLY A 120 12.50 -8.42 8.90
C GLY A 120 13.08 -9.80 9.23
N SER A 121 12.23 -10.81 9.47
CA SER A 121 12.66 -12.20 9.61
C SER A 121 12.94 -12.85 8.25
N GLU A 122 13.68 -13.97 8.26
CA GLU A 122 13.97 -14.77 7.06
C GLU A 122 12.82 -15.73 6.69
N ASN A 123 11.78 -15.80 7.53
CA ASN A 123 10.64 -16.71 7.37
C ASN A 123 9.40 -15.93 6.94
N ASN A 124 8.61 -16.49 6.01
CA ASN A 124 7.37 -15.90 5.55
C ASN A 124 6.33 -16.98 5.27
N SER A 125 5.05 -16.66 5.43
CA SER A 125 3.91 -17.54 5.16
C SER A 125 2.82 -16.75 4.46
N ILE A 126 2.10 -17.40 3.53
CA ILE A 126 0.98 -16.80 2.82
C ILE A 126 -0.18 -17.78 2.86
N GLU A 127 -1.35 -17.29 3.26
CA GLU A 127 -2.65 -17.97 3.22
C GLU A 127 -3.45 -17.55 1.98
#